data_AF-A0A9N8E5T1-F1
#
_entry.id   AF-A0A9N8E5T1-F1
#
_cell.length_a   1.000
_cell.length_b   1.000
_cell.length_c   1.000
_cell.angle_alpha   90.00
_cell.angle_beta   90.00
_cell.angle_gamma   90.00
#
_symmetry.space_group_name_H-M   'P 1'
#
loop_
_entity.id
_entity.type
_entity.pdbx_description
1 polymer ?
#
loop_
_entity_poly.entity_id
_entity_poly.type
_entity_poly.pdbx_seq_one_letter_code
_entity_poly.pdbx_strand_id
1 'polypeptide(L)'
;MTASSQQTKITSANNCGETLYDRLGGDDMVNLLVCSFFDAILENPDLKPFFANISVAALKTHQIKLFRVIFGKEDEKPEEEDLLDYMLRTHTRLFRELGLGPTHFDMVANCLVQSLQTFSIDQEIIAECTAILAPLRAVFEYGEKVAQQEKQMDEHTKKTLPLASPKTMGTDIEVVLPEYSTIDIPSWLPQTLQKESQTGDVREWTCDLTDRFGAEGDRQIADTFLDQPYMDHHVYLVAFLQLAFCPDHGVDTRHRRQIVEIVQYPRGRDNAKLSRELFDRMICQFLITSTMMGLSSHSKLKAEGKLRSYHSHFAKKTTSVGGVDAPHVLRRVTRHVDDVSDSFSLSNSGLHCDDSDHCEISETESHRTDTKGSGKLKKKIKMGMEAPFAWLRGTIWAHGTQKNKISSAVAA
;
A
#
# COMPACT_ATOMS: atom_id res chain seq x y z
N MET A 1 5.14 -60.53 20.37
CA MET A 1 5.15 -59.12 20.79
C MET A 1 4.88 -58.26 19.57
N THR A 2 3.60 -58.02 19.29
CA THR A 2 3.11 -57.23 18.16
C THR A 2 2.89 -55.79 18.62
N ALA A 3 3.75 -54.88 18.17
CA ALA A 3 3.59 -53.45 18.44
C ALA A 3 2.53 -52.88 17.49
N SER A 4 1.42 -52.45 18.09
CA SER A 4 0.30 -51.79 17.43
C SER A 4 0.71 -50.36 17.05
N SER A 5 0.68 -50.06 15.75
CA SER A 5 0.84 -48.71 15.23
C SER A 5 -0.51 -48.00 15.35
N GLN A 6 -0.61 -47.04 16.27
CA GLN A 6 -1.76 -46.14 16.35
C GLN A 6 -1.61 -45.06 15.28
N GLN A 7 -2.27 -45.29 14.15
CA GLN A 7 -2.51 -44.28 13.14
C GLN A 7 -3.67 -43.42 13.64
N THR A 8 -3.34 -42.25 14.18
CA THR A 8 -4.33 -41.25 14.61
C THR A 8 -5.02 -40.70 13.37
N LYS A 9 -6.16 -41.31 13.06
CA LYS A 9 -7.13 -40.84 12.08
C LYS A 9 -7.72 -39.55 12.64
N ILE A 10 -7.34 -38.40 12.09
CA ILE A 10 -7.99 -37.11 12.37
C ILE A 10 -9.39 -37.23 11.76
N THR A 11 -10.36 -37.60 12.60
CA THR A 11 -11.77 -37.60 12.25
C THR A 11 -12.24 -36.16 12.08
N SER A 12 -12.62 -35.83 10.85
CA SER A 12 -13.36 -34.64 10.45
C SER A 12 -14.61 -34.48 11.33
N ALA A 13 -14.52 -33.61 12.33
CA ALA A 13 -15.67 -33.02 12.96
C ALA A 13 -15.96 -31.73 12.18
N ASN A 14 -17.12 -31.68 11.53
CA ASN A 14 -17.66 -30.44 10.97
C ASN A 14 -17.81 -29.41 12.10
N ASN A 15 -16.80 -28.56 12.27
CA ASN A 15 -16.87 -27.38 13.13
C ASN A 15 -17.68 -26.30 12.40
N CYS A 16 -18.95 -26.18 12.77
CA CYS A 16 -19.79 -25.07 12.36
C CYS A 16 -19.23 -23.77 12.98
N GLY A 17 -18.35 -23.08 12.24
CA GLY A 17 -17.72 -21.83 12.64
C GLY A 17 -16.21 -21.71 12.33
N GLU A 18 -15.57 -22.78 11.83
CA GLU A 18 -14.13 -22.75 11.50
C GLU A 18 -13.91 -22.22 10.07
N THR A 19 -13.03 -21.23 9.91
CA THR A 19 -12.75 -20.63 8.59
C THR A 19 -11.86 -21.55 7.75
N LEU A 20 -11.75 -21.28 6.44
CA LEU A 20 -10.79 -22.01 5.60
C LEU A 20 -9.35 -21.79 6.08
N TYR A 21 -9.04 -20.60 6.61
CA TYR A 21 -7.76 -20.26 7.21
C TYR A 21 -7.46 -21.13 8.45
N ASP A 22 -8.45 -21.33 9.32
CA ASP A 22 -8.32 -22.20 10.49
C ASP A 22 -8.14 -23.67 10.07
N ARG A 23 -8.94 -24.13 9.10
CA ARG A 23 -8.83 -25.48 8.50
C ARG A 23 -7.50 -25.73 7.80
N LEU A 24 -6.86 -24.69 7.28
CA LEU A 24 -5.50 -24.75 6.74
C LEU A 24 -4.43 -24.89 7.83
N GLY A 25 -4.77 -24.75 9.12
CA GLY A 25 -3.83 -24.80 10.24
C GLY A 25 -3.40 -23.42 10.76
N GLY A 26 -4.11 -22.35 10.40
CA GLY A 26 -3.89 -21.00 10.91
C GLY A 26 -2.51 -20.42 10.58
N ASP A 27 -2.03 -19.51 11.44
CA ASP A 27 -0.81 -18.72 11.22
C ASP A 27 0.42 -19.56 10.94
N ASP A 28 0.67 -20.59 11.74
CA ASP A 28 1.88 -21.41 11.63
C ASP A 28 1.93 -22.14 10.28
N MET A 29 0.81 -22.75 9.88
CA MET A 29 0.74 -23.51 8.64
C MET A 29 0.72 -22.59 7.42
N VAL A 30 0.01 -21.46 7.47
CA VAL A 30 -0.01 -20.48 6.38
C VAL A 30 1.37 -19.83 6.18
N ASN A 31 2.13 -19.56 7.24
CA ASN A 31 3.50 -19.07 7.12
C ASN A 31 4.41 -20.07 6.38
N LEU A 32 4.33 -21.36 6.73
CA LEU A 32 5.08 -22.41 6.05
C LEU A 32 4.64 -22.59 4.60
N LEU A 33 3.33 -22.56 4.35
CA LEU A 33 2.74 -22.64 3.02
C LEU A 33 3.25 -21.51 2.13
N VAL A 34 3.21 -20.26 2.61
CA VAL A 34 3.67 -19.11 1.85
C VAL A 34 5.17 -19.18 1.57
N CYS A 35 5.97 -19.68 2.52
CA CYS A 35 7.39 -19.93 2.26
C CYS A 35 7.60 -20.89 1.09
N SER A 36 6.98 -22.08 1.14
CA SER A 36 7.06 -23.08 0.06
C SER A 36 6.53 -22.55 -1.28
N PHE A 37 5.43 -21.77 -1.24
CA PHE A 37 4.80 -21.18 -2.42
C PHE A 37 5.75 -20.23 -3.16
N PHE A 38 6.43 -19.35 -2.44
CA PHE A 38 7.40 -18.45 -3.04
C PHE A 38 8.66 -19.15 -3.50
N ASP A 39 9.09 -20.20 -2.80
CA ASP A 39 10.24 -20.99 -3.24
C ASP A 39 9.92 -21.63 -4.61
N ALA A 40 8.71 -22.21 -4.77
CA ALA A 40 8.23 -22.73 -6.06
C ALA A 40 8.11 -21.66 -7.15
N ILE A 41 7.64 -20.44 -6.82
CA ILE A 41 7.60 -19.32 -7.77
C ILE A 41 9.00 -18.95 -8.26
N LEU A 42 9.97 -18.85 -7.35
CA LEU A 42 11.33 -18.38 -7.64
C LEU A 42 12.18 -19.44 -8.36
N GLU A 43 11.80 -20.71 -8.24
CA GLU A 43 12.35 -21.82 -9.02
C GLU A 43 11.77 -21.89 -10.44
N ASN A 44 10.59 -21.31 -10.69
CA ASN A 44 9.99 -21.27 -12.01
C ASN A 44 10.67 -20.20 -12.90
N PRO A 45 11.33 -20.58 -14.01
CA PRO A 45 12.08 -19.65 -14.86
C PRO A 45 11.20 -18.61 -15.57
N ASP A 46 9.92 -18.92 -15.82
CA ASP A 46 8.98 -18.01 -16.48
C ASP A 46 8.40 -16.98 -15.49
N LEU A 47 8.34 -17.31 -14.19
CA LEU A 47 7.85 -16.41 -13.16
C LEU A 47 8.97 -15.55 -12.55
N LYS A 48 10.16 -16.13 -12.37
CA LYS A 48 11.29 -15.48 -11.71
C LYS A 48 11.58 -14.04 -12.17
N PRO A 49 11.49 -13.66 -13.47
CA PRO A 49 11.75 -12.30 -13.91
C PRO A 49 10.81 -11.24 -13.29
N PHE A 50 9.55 -11.59 -12.98
CA PHE A 50 8.61 -10.67 -12.33
C PHE A 50 9.00 -10.35 -10.88
N PHE A 51 9.85 -11.19 -10.28
CA PHE A 51 10.33 -11.07 -8.91
C PHE A 51 11.79 -10.58 -8.83
N ALA A 52 12.33 -10.04 -9.93
CA ALA A 52 13.63 -9.39 -9.89
C ALA A 52 13.57 -8.08 -9.10
N ASN A 53 14.60 -7.82 -8.29
CA ASN A 53 14.78 -6.57 -7.53
C ASN A 53 13.59 -6.23 -6.62
N ILE A 54 13.03 -7.23 -5.94
CA ILE A 54 11.99 -7.03 -4.93
C ILE A 54 12.31 -7.80 -3.64
N SER A 55 11.89 -7.24 -2.51
CA SER A 55 11.95 -7.93 -1.21
C SER A 55 10.97 -9.11 -1.21
N VAL A 56 11.51 -10.33 -1.29
CA VAL A 56 10.72 -11.57 -1.18
C VAL A 56 10.14 -11.70 0.23
N ALA A 57 10.85 -11.24 1.27
CA ALA A 57 10.37 -11.26 2.63
C ALA A 57 9.08 -10.42 2.79
N ALA A 58 9.08 -9.19 2.27
CA ALA A 58 7.88 -8.35 2.29
C ALA A 58 6.74 -8.97 1.48
N LEU A 59 7.04 -9.53 0.31
CA LEU A 59 6.00 -10.22 -0.48
C LEU A 59 5.40 -11.41 0.27
N LYS A 60 6.21 -12.22 0.96
CA LYS A 60 5.73 -13.30 1.82
C LYS A 60 4.79 -12.74 2.90
N THR A 61 5.16 -11.65 3.57
CA THR A 61 4.30 -10.98 4.55
C THR A 61 2.97 -10.50 3.96
N HIS A 62 2.98 -9.87 2.79
CA HIS A 62 1.75 -9.42 2.13
C HIS A 62 0.87 -10.61 1.70
N GLN A 63 1.47 -11.69 1.23
CA GLN A 63 0.74 -12.89 0.83
C GLN A 63 0.07 -13.58 2.03
N ILE A 64 0.75 -13.66 3.17
CA ILE A 64 0.16 -14.18 4.42
C ILE A 64 -1.07 -13.35 4.82
N LYS A 65 -0.95 -12.02 4.79
CA LYS A 65 -2.05 -11.11 5.10
C LYS A 65 -3.22 -11.27 4.13
N LEU A 66 -2.93 -11.39 2.84
CA LEU A 66 -3.94 -11.65 1.83
C LEU A 66 -4.67 -12.98 2.10
N PHE A 67 -3.93 -14.08 2.32
CA PHE A 67 -4.50 -15.39 2.62
C PHE A 67 -5.34 -15.39 3.90
N ARG A 68 -4.90 -14.69 4.94
CA ARG A 68 -5.71 -14.49 6.14
C ARG A 68 -7.06 -13.86 5.83
N VAL A 69 -7.07 -12.84 5.01
CA VAL A 69 -8.31 -12.13 4.67
C VAL A 69 -9.20 -12.99 3.77
N ILE A 70 -8.67 -13.52 2.67
CA ILE A 70 -9.50 -14.21 1.67
C ILE A 70 -9.91 -15.64 2.09
N PHE A 71 -9.16 -16.28 2.99
CA PHE A 71 -9.52 -17.58 3.57
C PHE A 71 -10.11 -17.47 4.98
N GLY A 72 -10.13 -16.27 5.56
CA GLY A 72 -10.68 -15.99 6.89
C GLY A 72 -12.20 -15.86 6.88
N LYS A 73 -12.72 -15.06 7.80
CA LYS A 73 -14.16 -14.91 8.00
C LYS A 73 -14.81 -14.12 6.87
N GLU A 74 -16.02 -14.51 6.50
CA GLU A 74 -16.77 -13.91 5.39
C GLU A 74 -17.04 -12.41 5.59
N ASP A 75 -17.32 -11.97 6.82
CA ASP A 75 -17.58 -10.56 7.16
C ASP A 75 -16.31 -9.69 7.18
N GLU A 76 -15.13 -10.32 7.15
CA GLU A 76 -13.83 -9.65 7.07
C GLU A 76 -13.28 -9.61 5.63
N LYS A 77 -13.91 -10.35 4.69
CA LYS A 77 -13.49 -10.38 3.29
C LYS A 77 -13.81 -9.06 2.59
N PRO A 78 -12.93 -8.57 1.71
CA PRO A 78 -13.23 -7.43 0.88
C PRO A 78 -14.30 -7.79 -0.15
N GLU A 79 -15.08 -6.79 -0.54
CA GLU A 79 -15.95 -6.90 -1.70
C GLU A 79 -15.13 -7.29 -2.93
N GLU A 80 -15.71 -8.12 -3.80
CA GLU A 80 -15.04 -8.62 -5.01
C GLU A 80 -14.50 -7.47 -5.87
N GLU A 81 -15.27 -6.40 -6.02
CA GLU A 81 -14.87 -5.21 -6.77
C GLU A 81 -13.59 -4.57 -6.19
N ASP A 82 -13.48 -4.45 -4.87
CA ASP A 82 -12.32 -3.83 -4.22
C ASP A 82 -11.07 -4.72 -4.36
N LEU A 83 -11.24 -6.04 -4.29
CA LEU A 83 -10.16 -6.99 -4.52
C LEU A 83 -9.67 -6.95 -5.97
N LEU A 84 -10.58 -6.90 -6.95
CA LEU A 84 -10.22 -6.78 -8.37
C LEU A 84 -9.53 -5.43 -8.67
N ASP A 85 -10.01 -4.31 -8.12
CA ASP A 85 -9.36 -3.00 -8.28
C ASP A 85 -7.93 -3.03 -7.72
N TYR A 86 -7.76 -3.59 -6.53
CA TYR A 86 -6.45 -3.75 -5.91
C TYR A 86 -5.50 -4.59 -6.75
N MET A 87 -5.97 -5.74 -7.26
CA MET A 87 -5.15 -6.60 -8.11
C MET A 87 -4.78 -5.91 -9.42
N LEU A 88 -5.71 -5.20 -10.07
CA LEU A 88 -5.43 -4.45 -11.29
C LEU A 88 -4.35 -3.38 -11.05
N ARG A 89 -4.50 -2.57 -10.01
CA ARG A 89 -3.60 -1.45 -9.71
C ARG A 89 -2.21 -1.92 -9.29
N THR A 90 -2.13 -2.95 -8.45
CA THR A 90 -0.86 -3.50 -7.96
C THR A 90 -0.03 -4.13 -9.08
N HIS A 91 -0.68 -4.72 -10.08
CA HIS A 91 -0.01 -5.43 -11.19
C HIS A 91 0.11 -4.60 -12.47
N THR A 92 -0.45 -3.39 -12.50
CA THR A 92 -0.47 -2.48 -13.67
C THR A 92 0.89 -2.35 -14.34
N ARG A 93 1.95 -2.08 -13.56
CA ARG A 93 3.32 -1.96 -14.09
C ARG A 93 3.77 -3.23 -14.78
N LEU A 94 3.45 -4.40 -14.20
CA LEU A 94 3.85 -5.70 -14.71
C LEU A 94 3.12 -6.05 -16.01
N PHE A 95 1.84 -5.69 -16.13
CA PHE A 95 1.11 -5.80 -17.41
C PHE A 95 1.78 -4.95 -18.50
N ARG A 96 2.08 -3.69 -18.18
CA ARG A 96 2.61 -2.71 -19.13
C ARG A 96 4.04 -3.01 -19.57
N GLU A 97 4.92 -3.35 -18.62
CA GLU A 97 6.38 -3.43 -18.83
C GLU A 97 6.90 -4.84 -19.06
N LEU A 98 6.30 -5.84 -18.42
CA LEU A 98 6.81 -7.22 -18.40
C LEU A 98 5.88 -8.22 -19.10
N GLY A 99 4.72 -7.77 -19.61
CA GLY A 99 3.77 -8.66 -20.29
C GLY A 99 3.16 -9.71 -19.36
N LEU A 100 2.94 -9.34 -18.09
CA LEU A 100 2.19 -10.18 -17.16
C LEU A 100 0.79 -10.46 -17.75
N GLY A 101 0.24 -11.65 -17.48
CA GLY A 101 -1.01 -12.09 -18.10
C GLY A 101 -1.57 -13.36 -17.48
N PRO A 102 -2.64 -13.93 -18.05
CA PRO A 102 -3.36 -15.06 -17.47
C PRO A 102 -2.54 -16.34 -17.41
N THR A 103 -1.65 -16.59 -18.36
CA THR A 103 -0.75 -17.76 -18.32
C THR A 103 0.18 -17.70 -17.09
N HIS A 104 0.67 -16.52 -16.73
CA HIS A 104 1.48 -16.33 -15.52
C HIS A 104 0.64 -16.53 -14.25
N PHE A 105 -0.62 -16.07 -14.26
CA PHE A 105 -1.55 -16.36 -13.18
C PHE A 105 -1.75 -17.87 -12.98
N ASP A 106 -1.96 -18.61 -14.07
CA ASP A 106 -2.15 -20.07 -14.03
C ASP A 106 -0.91 -20.79 -13.47
N MET A 107 0.30 -20.32 -13.83
CA MET A 107 1.56 -20.82 -13.25
C MET A 107 1.66 -20.55 -11.75
N VAL A 108 1.33 -19.33 -11.30
CA VAL A 108 1.31 -18.97 -9.87
C VAL A 108 0.29 -19.81 -9.11
N ALA A 109 -0.92 -19.99 -9.64
CA ALA A 109 -1.93 -20.84 -9.04
C ALA A 109 -1.45 -22.30 -8.90
N ASN A 110 -0.75 -22.81 -9.90
CA ASN A 110 -0.15 -24.15 -9.83
C ASN A 110 0.95 -24.25 -8.76
N CYS A 111 1.80 -23.22 -8.58
CA CYS A 111 2.77 -23.19 -7.48
C CYS A 111 2.07 -23.29 -6.11
N LEU A 112 0.93 -22.60 -5.91
CA LEU A 112 0.16 -22.70 -4.67
C LEU A 112 -0.38 -24.11 -4.44
N VAL A 113 -0.97 -24.73 -5.47
CA VAL A 113 -1.49 -26.11 -5.40
C VAL A 113 -0.37 -27.09 -5.03
N GLN A 114 0.81 -26.97 -5.67
CA GLN A 114 1.96 -27.80 -5.36
C GLN A 114 2.38 -27.66 -3.90
N SER A 115 2.46 -26.44 -3.38
CA SER A 115 2.81 -26.20 -1.97
C SER A 115 1.78 -26.79 -1.01
N LEU A 116 0.48 -26.64 -1.28
CA LEU A 116 -0.57 -27.28 -0.47
C LEU A 116 -0.42 -28.81 -0.47
N GLN A 117 -0.12 -29.42 -1.62
CA GLN A 117 0.11 -30.85 -1.74
C GLN A 117 1.38 -31.31 -1.00
N THR A 118 2.45 -30.53 -1.02
CA THR A 118 3.69 -30.81 -0.26
C THR A 118 3.41 -30.96 1.23
N PHE A 119 2.50 -30.15 1.77
CA PHE A 119 2.07 -30.24 3.17
C PHE A 119 0.93 -31.24 3.41
N SER A 120 0.60 -32.07 2.42
CA SER A 120 -0.44 -33.10 2.51
C SER A 120 -1.81 -32.53 2.92
N ILE A 121 -2.12 -31.31 2.48
CA ILE A 121 -3.44 -30.69 2.69
C ILE A 121 -4.49 -31.47 1.87
N ASP A 122 -5.65 -31.71 2.47
CA ASP A 122 -6.73 -32.47 1.85
C ASP A 122 -7.21 -31.84 0.54
N GLN A 123 -7.51 -32.67 -0.46
CA GLN A 123 -7.89 -32.23 -1.79
C GLN A 123 -9.15 -31.34 -1.81
N GLU A 124 -10.05 -31.52 -0.84
CA GLU A 124 -11.24 -30.68 -0.66
C GLU A 124 -10.85 -29.24 -0.25
N ILE A 125 -9.90 -29.09 0.66
CA ILE A 125 -9.36 -27.79 1.08
C ILE A 125 -8.63 -27.12 -0.09
N ILE A 126 -7.85 -27.89 -0.86
CA ILE A 126 -7.17 -27.37 -2.06
C ILE A 126 -8.19 -26.86 -3.09
N ALA A 127 -9.27 -27.61 -3.32
CA ALA A 127 -10.34 -27.20 -4.23
C ALA A 127 -11.02 -25.91 -3.77
N GLU A 128 -11.24 -25.75 -2.46
CA GLU A 128 -11.82 -24.54 -1.88
C GLU A 128 -10.89 -23.32 -2.03
N CYS A 129 -9.60 -23.47 -1.71
CA CYS A 129 -8.59 -22.42 -1.90
C CYS A 129 -8.53 -21.96 -3.35
N THR A 130 -8.50 -22.90 -4.30
CA THR A 130 -8.42 -22.60 -5.73
C THR A 130 -9.71 -21.96 -6.25
N ALA A 131 -10.88 -22.37 -5.75
CA ALA A 131 -12.16 -21.76 -6.11
C ALA A 131 -12.25 -20.28 -5.68
N ILE A 132 -11.69 -19.92 -4.53
CA ILE A 132 -11.64 -18.53 -4.05
C ILE A 132 -10.73 -17.66 -4.94
N LEU A 133 -9.61 -18.21 -5.41
CA LEU A 133 -8.64 -17.46 -6.21
C LEU A 133 -8.99 -17.39 -7.69
N ALA A 134 -9.70 -18.39 -8.24
CA ALA A 134 -9.97 -18.51 -9.67
C ALA A 134 -10.58 -17.25 -10.32
N PRO A 135 -11.54 -16.53 -9.69
CA PRO A 135 -12.11 -15.30 -10.27
C PRO A 135 -11.08 -14.20 -10.52
N LEU A 136 -9.98 -14.16 -9.75
CA LEU A 136 -8.92 -13.15 -9.92
C LEU A 136 -8.24 -13.25 -11.28
N ARG A 137 -8.28 -14.42 -11.93
CA ARG A 137 -7.70 -14.60 -13.27
C ARG A 137 -8.22 -13.58 -14.29
N ALA A 138 -9.49 -13.19 -14.18
CA ALA A 138 -10.12 -12.23 -15.09
C ALA A 138 -9.40 -10.87 -15.11
N VAL A 139 -8.83 -10.44 -13.98
CA VAL A 139 -8.09 -9.16 -13.92
C VAL A 139 -6.76 -9.23 -14.67
N PHE A 140 -6.14 -10.41 -14.77
CA PHE A 140 -4.89 -10.61 -15.50
C PHE A 140 -5.14 -10.67 -17.00
N GLU A 141 -6.23 -11.31 -17.43
CA GLU A 141 -6.70 -11.25 -18.83
C GLU A 141 -7.00 -9.82 -19.26
N TYR A 142 -7.75 -9.10 -18.42
CA TYR A 142 -8.13 -7.73 -18.68
C TYR A 142 -6.91 -6.79 -18.69
N GLY A 143 -6.03 -6.91 -17.68
CA GLY A 143 -4.82 -6.10 -17.57
C GLY A 143 -3.87 -6.28 -18.76
N GLU A 144 -3.65 -7.52 -19.20
CA GLU A 144 -2.86 -7.82 -20.40
C GLU A 144 -3.50 -7.21 -21.66
N LYS A 145 -4.81 -7.39 -21.86
CA LYS A 145 -5.53 -6.84 -23.01
C LYS A 145 -5.36 -5.31 -23.10
N VAL A 146 -5.59 -4.60 -22.00
CA VAL A 146 -5.46 -3.14 -21.97
C VAL A 146 -4.01 -2.70 -22.20
N ALA A 147 -3.03 -3.38 -21.59
CA ALA A 147 -1.61 -3.09 -21.84
C ALA A 147 -1.20 -3.28 -23.30
N GLN A 148 -1.75 -4.28 -23.99
CA GLN A 148 -1.51 -4.49 -25.42
C GLN A 148 -2.15 -3.41 -26.28
N GLN A 149 -3.35 -2.93 -25.93
CA GLN A 149 -4.03 -1.83 -26.60
C GLN A 149 -3.23 -0.51 -26.46
N GLU A 150 -2.74 -0.19 -25.25
CA GLU A 150 -1.94 1.02 -24.99
C GLU A 150 -0.70 1.13 -25.90
N LYS A 151 -0.10 0.00 -26.31
CA LYS A 151 1.08 0.00 -27.20
C LYS A 151 0.81 0.56 -28.59
N GLN A 152 -0.45 0.57 -29.02
CA GLN A 152 -0.88 1.07 -30.32
C GLN A 152 -1.42 2.51 -30.25
N MET A 153 -1.54 3.08 -29.04
CA MET A 153 -2.09 4.41 -28.80
C MET A 153 -0.97 5.45 -28.68
N ASP A 154 -1.20 6.65 -29.19
CA ASP A 154 -0.34 7.79 -28.91
C ASP A 154 -0.62 8.39 -27.50
N GLU A 155 0.33 9.15 -26.99
CA GLU A 155 0.25 9.74 -25.64
C GLU A 155 -0.89 10.74 -25.45
N HIS A 156 -1.39 11.39 -26.51
CA HIS A 156 -2.53 12.28 -26.40
C HIS A 156 -3.82 11.46 -26.21
N THR A 157 -4.00 10.42 -27.02
CA THR A 157 -5.15 9.51 -26.91
C THR A 157 -5.23 8.88 -25.52
N LYS A 158 -4.11 8.35 -24.99
CA LYS A 158 -4.07 7.74 -23.66
C LYS A 158 -4.59 8.67 -22.55
N LYS A 159 -4.25 9.96 -22.62
CA LYS A 159 -4.67 10.97 -21.63
C LYS A 159 -6.15 11.34 -21.69
N THR A 160 -6.83 11.01 -22.80
CA THR A 160 -8.26 11.32 -22.98
C THR A 160 -9.18 10.16 -22.62
N LEU A 161 -8.65 8.93 -22.54
CA LEU A 161 -9.42 7.74 -22.25
C LEU A 161 -9.68 7.57 -20.73
N PRO A 162 -10.80 6.94 -20.36
CA PRO A 162 -11.04 6.56 -18.97
C PRO A 162 -10.04 5.52 -18.47
N LEU A 163 -9.83 5.47 -17.16
CA LEU A 163 -8.99 4.46 -16.53
C LEU A 163 -9.71 3.11 -16.44
N ALA A 164 -8.95 2.05 -16.64
CA ALA A 164 -9.39 0.68 -16.45
C ALA A 164 -9.71 0.44 -14.97
N SER A 165 -10.84 -0.21 -14.72
CA SER A 165 -11.32 -0.57 -13.39
C SER A 165 -12.16 -1.86 -13.48
N PRO A 166 -12.53 -2.48 -12.35
CA PRO A 166 -13.46 -3.60 -12.36
C PRO A 166 -14.78 -3.31 -13.09
N LYS A 167 -15.27 -2.06 -13.04
CA LYS A 167 -16.51 -1.64 -13.71
C LYS A 167 -16.44 -1.63 -15.22
N THR A 168 -15.24 -1.55 -15.79
CA THR A 168 -15.02 -1.55 -17.23
C THR A 168 -14.63 -2.94 -17.76
N MET A 169 -14.37 -3.91 -16.86
CA MET A 169 -14.13 -5.30 -17.25
C MET A 169 -15.34 -5.88 -17.98
N GLY A 170 -15.11 -6.55 -19.12
CA GLY A 170 -16.17 -7.12 -19.95
C GLY A 170 -16.98 -6.11 -20.78
N THR A 171 -16.63 -4.82 -20.73
CA THR A 171 -17.26 -3.79 -21.58
C THR A 171 -16.46 -3.56 -22.86
N ASP A 172 -17.10 -2.94 -23.86
CA ASP A 172 -16.45 -2.50 -25.10
C ASP A 172 -15.82 -1.09 -24.98
N ILE A 173 -15.80 -0.52 -23.78
CA ILE A 173 -15.25 0.82 -23.54
C ILE A 173 -13.72 0.74 -23.67
N GLU A 174 -13.16 1.56 -24.55
CA GLU A 174 -11.71 1.75 -24.60
C GLU A 174 -11.22 2.48 -23.34
N VAL A 175 -10.19 1.91 -22.72
CA VAL A 175 -9.62 2.39 -21.47
C VAL A 175 -8.10 2.35 -21.56
N VAL A 176 -7.45 3.02 -20.60
CA VAL A 176 -6.02 2.85 -20.31
C VAL A 176 -5.85 2.28 -18.92
N LEU A 177 -4.80 1.50 -18.69
CA LEU A 177 -4.47 1.05 -17.35
C LEU A 177 -4.30 2.26 -16.42
N PRO A 178 -4.72 2.15 -15.14
CA PRO A 178 -4.50 3.23 -14.19
C PRO A 178 -3.01 3.61 -14.14
N GLU A 179 -2.70 4.81 -13.70
CA GLU A 179 -1.32 5.10 -13.35
C GLU A 179 -0.97 4.26 -12.11
N TYR A 180 0.13 3.52 -12.18
CA TYR A 180 0.73 2.97 -10.98
C TYR A 180 1.45 4.10 -10.25
N SER A 181 1.57 4.01 -8.93
CA SER A 181 2.28 5.03 -8.14
C SER A 181 3.76 5.08 -8.57
N THR A 182 4.07 5.89 -9.57
CA THR A 182 5.44 6.26 -9.90
C THR A 182 5.86 7.28 -8.87
N ILE A 183 6.74 6.88 -7.97
CA ILE A 183 7.49 7.89 -7.24
C ILE A 183 8.39 8.51 -8.28
N ASP A 184 8.30 9.83 -8.44
CA ASP A 184 9.29 10.57 -9.20
C ASP A 184 10.63 10.40 -8.47
N ILE A 185 11.41 9.41 -8.92
CA ILE A 185 12.80 9.25 -8.50
C ILE A 185 13.56 10.36 -9.24
N PRO A 186 14.01 11.40 -8.53
CA PRO A 186 14.68 12.49 -9.21
C PRO A 186 15.99 11.96 -9.81
N SER A 187 16.33 12.41 -11.01
CA SER A 187 17.50 11.91 -11.75
C SER A 187 18.83 12.04 -10.99
N TRP A 188 18.92 12.98 -10.04
CA TRP A 188 20.08 13.16 -9.18
C TRP A 188 20.24 12.05 -8.14
N LEU A 189 19.18 11.36 -7.71
CA LEU A 189 19.26 10.38 -6.62
C LEU A 189 20.07 9.15 -7.05
N PRO A 190 19.76 8.45 -8.16
CA PRO A 190 20.59 7.34 -8.64
C PRO A 190 22.04 7.75 -8.90
N GLN A 191 22.26 8.94 -9.47
CA GLN A 191 23.62 9.48 -9.72
C GLN A 191 24.39 9.71 -8.42
N THR A 192 23.70 10.19 -7.38
CA THR A 192 24.30 10.41 -6.06
C THR A 192 24.65 9.07 -5.41
N LEU A 193 23.74 8.10 -5.43
CA LEU A 193 24.01 6.77 -4.91
C LEU A 193 25.17 6.10 -5.65
N GLN A 194 25.19 6.16 -6.98
CA GLN A 194 26.27 5.59 -7.79
C GLN A 194 27.65 6.19 -7.47
N LYS A 195 27.69 7.47 -7.09
CA LYS A 195 28.92 8.17 -6.71
C LYS A 195 29.39 7.81 -5.31
N GLU A 196 28.46 7.61 -4.38
CA GLU A 196 28.74 7.50 -2.96
C GLU A 196 28.79 6.04 -2.46
N SER A 197 28.26 5.09 -3.24
CA SER A 197 28.14 3.65 -2.93
C SER A 197 28.52 2.74 -4.11
N GLN A 198 28.47 1.42 -3.89
CA GLN A 198 28.76 0.40 -4.90
C GLN A 198 27.67 0.28 -5.97
N THR A 199 26.43 0.72 -5.68
CA THR A 199 25.28 0.61 -6.59
C THR A 199 24.52 1.94 -6.65
N GLY A 200 24.14 2.37 -7.85
CA GLY A 200 23.22 3.48 -8.09
C GLY A 200 21.74 3.08 -8.11
N ASP A 201 21.43 1.78 -7.96
CA ASP A 201 20.08 1.28 -8.08
C ASP A 201 19.26 1.58 -6.82
N VAL A 202 18.37 2.56 -6.93
CA VAL A 202 17.46 2.96 -5.84
C VAL A 202 16.59 1.78 -5.39
N ARG A 203 16.22 0.87 -6.30
CA ARG A 203 15.38 -0.27 -5.96
C ARG A 203 16.10 -1.23 -5.04
N GLU A 204 17.36 -1.52 -5.32
CA GLU A 204 18.24 -2.38 -4.49
C GLU A 204 18.33 -1.82 -3.06
N TRP A 205 18.55 -0.52 -2.92
CA TRP A 205 18.55 0.17 -1.62
C TRP A 205 17.22 0.03 -0.88
N THR A 206 16.09 0.27 -1.55
CA THR A 206 14.79 0.14 -0.89
C THR A 206 14.47 -1.30 -0.52
N CYS A 207 14.92 -2.30 -1.29
CA CYS A 207 14.68 -3.70 -0.96
C CYS A 207 15.47 -4.13 0.28
N ASP A 208 16.77 -3.80 0.37
CA ASP A 208 17.58 -4.13 1.55
C ASP A 208 17.04 -3.42 2.82
N LEU A 209 16.61 -2.15 2.69
CA LEU A 209 15.92 -1.45 3.79
C LEU A 209 14.66 -2.18 4.23
N THR A 210 13.80 -2.59 3.30
CA THR A 210 12.58 -3.35 3.61
C THR A 210 12.90 -4.68 4.29
N ASP A 211 13.84 -5.45 3.75
CA ASP A 211 14.22 -6.76 4.29
C ASP A 211 14.74 -6.65 5.72
N ARG A 212 15.63 -5.69 5.97
CA ARG A 212 16.18 -5.46 7.31
C ARG A 212 15.15 -4.96 8.30
N PHE A 213 14.28 -4.05 7.87
CA PHE A 213 13.22 -3.54 8.73
C PHE A 213 12.26 -4.65 9.15
N GLY A 214 11.95 -5.58 8.25
CA GLY A 214 11.11 -6.76 8.53
C GLY A 214 11.81 -7.84 9.37
N ALA A 215 13.13 -7.98 9.29
CA ALA A 215 13.87 -9.05 9.97
C ALA A 215 14.07 -8.81 11.48
N GLU A 216 14.01 -7.56 11.95
CA GLU A 216 14.28 -7.24 13.36
C GLU A 216 13.05 -7.42 14.27
N GLY A 217 13.25 -8.16 15.36
CA GLY A 217 12.24 -8.81 16.21
C GLY A 217 11.21 -7.95 16.96
N ASP A 218 11.08 -6.66 16.68
CA ASP A 218 9.89 -5.90 17.09
C ASP A 218 8.87 -5.95 15.95
N ARG A 219 8.06 -7.02 16.02
CA ARG A 219 6.97 -7.33 15.09
C ARG A 219 5.97 -6.20 14.98
N GLN A 220 5.66 -5.48 16.06
CA GLN A 220 4.61 -4.45 16.05
C GLN A 220 5.01 -3.23 15.21
N ILE A 221 6.27 -2.79 15.34
CA ILE A 221 6.80 -1.69 14.52
C ILE A 221 7.04 -2.13 13.08
N ALA A 222 7.55 -3.35 12.86
CA ALA A 222 7.72 -3.92 11.52
C ALA A 222 6.37 -4.06 10.80
N ASP A 223 5.35 -4.57 11.48
CA ASP A 223 3.98 -4.69 10.99
C ASP A 223 3.41 -3.32 10.65
N THR A 224 3.60 -2.32 11.51
CA THR A 224 3.16 -0.94 11.23
C THR A 224 3.71 -0.39 9.92
N PHE A 225 4.99 -0.68 9.64
CA PHE A 225 5.62 -0.31 8.38
C PHE A 225 5.08 -1.16 7.22
N LEU A 226 5.05 -2.48 7.37
CA LEU A 226 4.63 -3.47 6.36
C LEU A 226 3.10 -3.59 6.16
N ASP A 227 2.30 -2.87 6.94
CA ASP A 227 0.83 -2.76 6.80
C ASP A 227 0.41 -1.56 5.94
N GLN A 228 1.36 -0.75 5.48
CA GLN A 228 1.06 0.17 4.38
C GLN A 228 0.78 -0.67 3.11
N PRO A 229 -0.02 -0.17 2.15
CA PRO A 229 -0.10 -0.78 0.82
C PRO A 229 1.31 -1.03 0.27
N TYR A 230 1.56 -2.15 -0.43
CA TYR A 230 2.91 -2.52 -0.90
C TYR A 230 3.64 -1.41 -1.68
N MET A 231 2.88 -0.57 -2.39
CA MET A 231 3.42 0.58 -3.13
C MET A 231 3.83 1.75 -2.22
N ASP A 232 3.26 1.89 -1.03
CA ASP A 232 3.50 3.01 -0.12
C ASP A 232 4.82 2.86 0.66
N HIS A 233 5.29 1.63 0.93
CA HIS A 233 6.62 1.47 1.55
C HIS A 233 7.72 1.92 0.61
N HIS A 234 7.63 1.57 -0.69
CA HIS A 234 8.62 2.00 -1.66
C HIS A 234 8.60 3.53 -1.80
N VAL A 235 7.40 4.14 -1.80
CA VAL A 235 7.21 5.61 -1.80
C VAL A 235 7.89 6.23 -0.59
N TYR A 236 7.62 5.69 0.58
CA TYR A 236 8.25 6.11 1.81
C TYR A 236 9.78 5.98 1.75
N LEU A 237 10.32 4.84 1.31
CA LEU A 237 11.75 4.57 1.31
C LEU A 237 12.50 5.42 0.28
N VAL A 238 11.92 5.66 -0.90
CA VAL A 238 12.50 6.59 -1.88
C VAL A 238 12.48 8.01 -1.32
N ALA A 239 11.39 8.45 -0.68
CA ALA A 239 11.34 9.75 -0.01
C ALA A 239 12.36 9.84 1.14
N PHE A 240 12.54 8.77 1.91
CA PHE A 240 13.53 8.68 2.97
C PHE A 240 14.97 8.81 2.43
N LEU A 241 15.30 8.09 1.37
CA LEU A 241 16.59 8.23 0.67
C LEU A 241 16.77 9.63 0.11
N GLN A 242 15.70 10.25 -0.42
CA GLN A 242 15.76 11.64 -0.82
C GLN A 242 16.11 12.56 0.36
N LEU A 243 15.55 12.38 1.56
CA LEU A 243 15.95 13.17 2.73
C LEU A 243 17.42 12.97 3.12
N ALA A 244 17.91 11.74 3.03
CA ALA A 244 19.29 11.39 3.35
C ALA A 244 20.31 12.04 2.39
N PHE A 245 19.98 12.12 1.10
CA PHE A 245 20.91 12.54 0.04
C PHE A 245 20.57 13.89 -0.62
N CYS A 246 19.45 14.52 -0.26
CA CYS A 246 19.01 15.81 -0.81
C CYS A 246 20.16 16.83 -0.81
N PRO A 247 20.51 17.44 -1.95
CA PRO A 247 21.50 18.52 -2.00
C PRO A 247 21.16 19.67 -1.04
N ASP A 248 22.19 20.22 -0.40
CA ASP A 248 22.04 21.31 0.58
C ASP A 248 21.49 22.58 -0.09
N HIS A 249 21.86 22.79 -1.36
CA HIS A 249 21.43 23.90 -2.21
C HIS A 249 20.76 23.41 -3.50
N GLY A 250 19.90 24.23 -4.10
CA GLY A 250 19.33 23.96 -5.43
C GLY A 250 18.09 23.08 -5.47
N VAL A 251 17.69 22.47 -4.34
CA VAL A 251 16.39 21.78 -4.25
C VAL A 251 15.31 22.78 -3.83
N ASP A 252 14.21 22.78 -4.57
CA ASP A 252 13.02 23.57 -4.26
C ASP A 252 12.56 23.28 -2.82
N THR A 253 12.36 24.34 -2.04
CA THR A 253 11.88 24.24 -0.65
C THR A 253 10.50 23.57 -0.59
N ARG A 254 9.68 23.73 -1.64
CA ARG A 254 8.40 23.03 -1.77
C ARG A 254 8.59 21.53 -1.94
N HIS A 255 9.51 21.09 -2.81
CA HIS A 255 9.83 19.68 -3.00
C HIS A 255 10.29 19.02 -1.70
N ARG A 256 11.21 19.68 -0.97
CA ARG A 256 11.67 19.17 0.33
C ARG A 256 10.54 19.02 1.34
N ARG A 257 9.60 19.98 1.38
CA ARG A 257 8.41 19.88 2.24
C ARG A 257 7.52 18.69 1.87
N GLN A 258 7.34 18.43 0.58
CA GLN A 258 6.58 17.28 0.09
C GLN A 258 7.24 15.95 0.48
N ILE A 259 8.57 15.84 0.33
CA ILE A 259 9.30 14.64 0.76
C ILE A 259 9.13 14.41 2.27
N VAL A 260 9.33 15.46 3.09
CA VAL A 260 9.16 15.35 4.55
C VAL A 260 7.75 14.90 4.90
N GLU A 261 6.75 15.42 4.20
CA GLU A 261 5.36 15.04 4.43
C GLU A 261 5.08 13.58 4.08
N ILE A 262 5.61 13.06 2.97
CA ILE A 262 5.51 11.63 2.62
C ILE A 262 6.08 10.76 3.74
N VAL A 263 7.26 11.12 4.25
CA VAL A 263 7.91 10.37 5.33
C VAL A 263 7.16 10.53 6.67
N GLN A 264 6.55 11.68 6.93
CA GLN A 264 5.73 11.87 8.14
C GLN A 264 4.38 11.15 8.07
N TYR A 265 3.79 11.04 6.89
CA TYR A 265 2.44 10.52 6.68
C TYR A 265 2.43 9.50 5.55
N PRO A 266 3.05 8.33 5.74
CA PRO A 266 3.16 7.33 4.68
C PRO A 266 1.80 6.80 4.22
N ARG A 267 0.75 6.94 5.03
CA ARG A 267 -0.64 6.59 4.67
C ARG A 267 -1.49 7.81 4.24
N GLY A 268 -0.88 8.97 4.04
CA GLY A 268 -1.57 10.22 3.70
C GLY A 268 -1.89 11.13 4.89
N ARG A 269 -2.16 12.41 4.61
CA ARG A 269 -2.26 13.50 5.62
C ARG A 269 -3.38 13.32 6.65
N ASP A 270 -4.43 12.61 6.27
CA ASP A 270 -5.58 12.33 7.15
C ASP A 270 -5.30 11.19 8.13
N ASN A 271 -4.16 10.50 7.99
CA ASN A 271 -3.72 9.42 8.87
C ASN A 271 -2.75 9.91 9.94
N ALA A 272 -2.55 9.09 10.97
CA ALA A 272 -1.63 9.39 12.06
C ALA A 272 -0.19 9.58 11.55
N LYS A 273 0.50 10.57 12.11
CA LYS A 273 1.93 10.78 11.87
C LYS A 273 2.73 9.55 12.27
N LEU A 274 3.77 9.26 11.49
CA LEU A 274 4.83 8.38 11.89
C LEU A 274 5.47 8.87 13.19
N SER A 275 5.79 7.94 14.07
CA SER A 275 6.50 8.27 15.28
C SER A 275 7.98 8.47 15.03
N ARG A 276 8.55 9.23 15.94
CA ARG A 276 9.98 9.44 16.11
C ARG A 276 10.73 8.13 16.31
N GLU A 277 10.18 7.22 17.09
CA GLU A 277 10.79 5.92 17.38
C GLU A 277 10.93 5.06 16.13
N LEU A 278 9.87 4.99 15.31
CA LEU A 278 9.90 4.27 14.04
C LEU A 278 10.89 4.93 13.06
N PHE A 279 10.90 6.27 13.00
CA PHE A 279 11.87 7.01 12.18
C PHE A 279 13.31 6.78 12.63
N ASP A 280 13.59 6.81 13.94
CA ASP A 280 14.92 6.51 14.50
C ASP A 280 15.35 5.07 14.18
N ARG A 281 14.43 4.11 14.24
CA ARG A 281 14.70 2.72 13.81
C ARG A 281 15.02 2.65 12.33
N MET A 282 14.29 3.38 11.48
CA MET A 282 14.58 3.44 10.04
C MET A 282 15.97 4.04 9.77
N ILE A 283 16.40 5.04 10.55
CA ILE A 283 17.79 5.57 10.49
C ILE A 283 18.79 4.46 10.84
N CYS A 284 18.55 3.67 11.89
CA CYS A 284 19.42 2.54 12.24
C CYS A 284 19.52 1.53 11.07
N GLN A 285 18.39 1.16 10.46
CA GLN A 285 18.39 0.25 9.30
C GLN A 285 19.12 0.84 8.09
N PHE A 286 18.96 2.14 7.87
CA PHE A 286 19.69 2.86 6.84
C PHE A 286 21.20 2.84 7.05
N LEU A 287 21.71 2.95 8.28
CA LEU A 287 23.16 2.90 8.54
C LEU A 287 23.76 1.52 8.27
N ILE A 288 23.00 0.45 8.59
CA ILE A 288 23.38 -0.92 8.27
C ILE A 288 23.36 -1.12 6.75
N THR A 289 22.25 -0.76 6.10
CA THR A 289 22.10 -0.80 4.62
C THR A 289 23.23 -0.04 3.94
N SER A 290 23.53 1.18 4.40
CA SER A 290 24.60 2.00 3.84
C SER A 290 25.97 1.33 3.95
N THR A 291 26.21 0.54 5.00
CA THR A 291 27.46 -0.21 5.12
C THR A 291 27.52 -1.35 4.10
N MET A 292 26.42 -2.06 3.90
CA MET A 292 26.31 -3.13 2.91
C MET A 292 26.42 -2.63 1.48
N MET A 293 25.82 -1.48 1.19
CA MET A 293 25.92 -0.81 -0.11
C MET A 293 27.31 -0.15 -0.32
N GLY A 294 28.22 -0.22 0.66
CA GLY A 294 29.57 0.30 0.54
C GLY A 294 29.69 1.83 0.59
N LEU A 295 28.75 2.50 1.28
CA LEU A 295 28.76 3.94 1.47
C LEU A 295 29.95 4.36 2.38
N SER A 296 30.68 5.41 1.98
CA SER A 296 31.84 5.88 2.75
C SER A 296 31.45 6.33 4.18
N SER A 297 32.36 6.22 5.15
CA SER A 297 32.09 6.67 6.52
C SER A 297 31.70 8.15 6.60
N HIS A 298 32.30 9.00 5.77
CA HIS A 298 31.96 10.42 5.69
C HIS A 298 30.53 10.62 5.19
N SER A 299 30.16 9.94 4.08
CA SER A 299 28.84 10.05 3.46
C SER A 299 27.75 9.50 4.37
N LYS A 300 28.03 8.40 5.11
CA LYS A 300 27.16 7.84 6.15
C LYS A 300 26.86 8.85 7.24
N LEU A 301 27.90 9.44 7.86
CA LEU A 301 27.74 10.43 8.93
C LEU A 301 26.99 11.68 8.44
N LYS A 302 27.26 12.13 7.20
CA LYS A 302 26.56 13.25 6.59
C LYS A 302 25.06 12.94 6.40
N ALA A 303 24.74 11.78 5.85
CA ALA A 303 23.35 11.34 5.63
C ALA A 303 22.60 11.16 6.96
N GLU A 304 23.26 10.57 7.97
CA GLU A 304 22.70 10.41 9.31
C GLU A 304 22.38 11.77 9.94
N GLY A 305 23.33 12.71 9.91
CA GLY A 305 23.13 14.05 10.44
C GLY A 305 21.95 14.77 9.78
N LYS A 306 21.79 14.61 8.46
CA LYS A 306 20.63 15.12 7.72
C LYS A 306 19.33 14.48 8.20
N LEU A 307 19.25 13.15 8.24
CA LEU A 307 18.05 12.45 8.69
C LEU A 307 17.67 12.85 10.12
N ARG A 308 18.64 12.90 11.04
CA ARG A 308 18.42 13.32 12.43
C ARG A 308 17.98 14.78 12.56
N SER A 309 18.33 15.65 11.61
CA SER A 309 17.84 17.04 11.63
C SER A 309 16.32 17.14 11.48
N TYR A 310 15.67 16.12 10.89
CA TYR A 310 14.22 16.06 10.73
C TYR A 310 13.49 15.49 11.97
N HIS A 311 14.20 15.07 13.02
CA HIS A 311 13.61 14.42 14.20
C HIS A 311 12.50 15.23 14.90
N SER A 312 12.61 16.56 14.87
CA SER A 312 11.60 17.48 15.42
C SER A 312 10.26 17.45 14.67
N HIS A 313 10.23 16.93 13.45
CA HIS A 313 9.03 16.82 12.63
C HIS A 313 8.14 15.64 13.02
N PHE A 314 8.67 14.64 13.74
CA PHE A 314 7.95 13.40 14.03
C PHE A 314 7.23 13.42 15.38
N ALA A 315 6.10 12.70 15.47
CA ALA A 315 5.35 12.57 16.70
C ALA A 315 6.15 11.77 17.75
N LYS A 316 6.02 12.10 19.04
CA LYS A 316 6.78 11.40 20.09
C LYS A 316 6.33 9.95 20.32
N LYS A 317 5.08 9.62 19.99
CA LYS A 317 4.48 8.30 20.19
C LYS A 317 3.83 7.85 18.88
N THR A 318 3.92 6.55 18.60
CA THR A 318 3.14 5.91 17.55
C THR A 318 1.78 5.53 18.13
N THR A 319 0.72 5.72 17.35
CA THR A 319 -0.44 4.85 17.51
C THR A 319 -0.02 3.51 16.91
N SER A 320 -0.05 2.42 17.66
CA SER A 320 0.19 1.10 17.07
C SER A 320 -0.79 0.89 15.92
N VAL A 321 -0.27 0.73 14.70
CA VAL A 321 -1.09 0.52 13.51
C VAL A 321 -0.58 -0.67 12.74
N GLY A 322 -0.68 -1.84 13.36
CA GLY A 322 -0.29 -3.08 12.73
C GLY A 322 -0.50 -4.29 13.63
N GLY A 323 -0.24 -5.46 13.08
CA GLY A 323 -0.37 -6.75 13.75
C GLY A 323 -1.45 -7.62 13.11
N VAL A 324 -1.63 -8.80 13.68
CA VAL A 324 -2.58 -9.84 13.25
C VAL A 324 -4.03 -9.34 13.07
N ASP A 325 -4.40 -8.26 13.77
CA ASP A 325 -5.74 -7.68 13.78
C ASP A 325 -5.84 -6.32 13.05
N ALA A 326 -4.77 -5.86 12.39
CA ALA A 326 -4.78 -4.59 11.69
C ALA A 326 -5.72 -4.64 10.47
N PRO A 327 -6.55 -3.61 10.26
CA PRO A 327 -7.45 -3.59 9.10
C PRO A 327 -6.62 -3.65 7.82
N HIS A 328 -6.84 -4.71 7.05
CA HIS A 328 -6.14 -4.95 5.79
C HIS A 328 -6.34 -3.76 4.82
N VAL A 329 -5.35 -3.51 3.95
CA VAL A 329 -5.43 -2.47 2.90
C VAL A 329 -6.69 -2.56 2.03
N LEU A 330 -7.25 -3.77 1.91
CA LEU A 330 -8.47 -4.05 1.15
C LEU A 330 -9.76 -3.67 1.88
N ARG A 331 -9.71 -3.41 3.19
CA ARG A 331 -10.90 -3.03 3.96
C ARG A 331 -11.15 -1.54 3.77
N ARG A 332 -11.95 -1.17 2.78
CA ARG A 332 -12.59 0.15 2.78
C ARG A 332 -13.50 0.20 4.00
N VAL A 333 -13.11 0.97 5.01
CA VAL A 333 -14.05 1.36 6.05
C VAL A 333 -15.11 2.19 5.33
N THR A 334 -16.27 1.61 5.05
CA THR A 334 -17.47 2.39 4.78
C THR A 334 -17.64 3.26 6.01
N ARG A 335 -17.28 4.55 5.90
CA ARG A 335 -17.67 5.53 6.90
C ARG A 335 -19.19 5.50 6.87
N HIS A 336 -19.79 4.78 7.81
CA HIS A 336 -21.16 5.05 8.18
C HIS A 336 -21.16 6.54 8.51
N VAL A 337 -21.81 7.32 7.67
CA VAL A 337 -22.19 8.68 8.00
C VAL A 337 -23.23 8.49 9.08
N ASP A 338 -22.78 8.28 10.31
CA ASP A 338 -23.67 8.28 11.45
C ASP A 338 -24.24 9.68 11.55
N ASP A 339 -25.55 9.70 11.39
CA ASP A 339 -26.45 10.83 11.48
C ASP A 339 -26.10 11.64 12.74
N VAL A 340 -25.47 12.81 12.55
CA VAL A 340 -25.36 13.81 13.62
C VAL A 340 -26.75 14.39 13.78
N SER A 341 -27.62 13.66 14.47
CA SER A 341 -28.86 14.19 14.99
C SER A 341 -28.52 15.12 16.14
N ASP A 342 -28.64 16.42 15.86
CA ASP A 342 -28.75 17.50 16.84
C ASP A 342 -29.62 17.05 18.03
N SER A 343 -29.00 16.94 19.20
CA SER A 343 -29.71 16.94 20.48
C SER A 343 -29.21 18.11 21.32
N PHE A 344 -29.71 19.28 20.98
CA PHE A 344 -29.74 20.43 21.87
C PHE A 344 -30.73 20.12 23.01
N SER A 345 -30.24 19.57 24.13
CA SER A 345 -31.01 19.47 25.37
C SER A 345 -30.67 20.65 26.27
N LEU A 346 -31.59 21.62 26.26
CA LEU A 346 -31.72 22.60 27.34
C LEU A 346 -32.33 21.89 28.55
N SER A 347 -31.61 21.81 29.66
CA SER A 347 -32.21 21.61 30.97
C SER A 347 -31.46 22.40 32.04
N ASN A 348 -32.02 23.57 32.34
CA ASN A 348 -32.22 24.19 33.66
C ASN A 348 -31.31 23.75 34.81
N SER A 349 -30.37 24.62 35.15
CA SER A 349 -29.71 24.68 36.46
C SER A 349 -30.63 25.36 37.48
N GLY A 350 -31.03 24.63 38.51
CA GLY A 350 -31.70 25.14 39.71
C GLY A 350 -30.69 25.71 40.72
N LEU A 351 -31.03 26.90 41.20
CA LEU A 351 -30.47 27.71 42.29
C LEU A 351 -29.99 26.97 43.55
N HIS A 352 -28.80 27.35 44.05
CA HIS A 352 -28.59 27.62 45.47
C HIS A 352 -27.52 28.72 45.66
N CYS A 353 -27.78 29.56 46.67
CA CYS A 353 -27.21 30.89 46.91
C CYS A 353 -25.84 30.85 47.62
N ASP A 354 -25.02 31.89 47.44
CA ASP A 354 -24.55 32.74 48.55
C ASP A 354 -23.77 33.98 48.05
N ASP A 355 -24.26 35.14 48.48
CA ASP A 355 -23.61 36.40 48.86
C ASP A 355 -22.35 36.91 48.13
N SER A 356 -22.47 38.08 47.48
CA SER A 356 -21.95 39.36 47.99
C SER A 356 -21.72 40.41 46.88
N ASP A 357 -22.24 41.61 47.15
CA ASP A 357 -21.73 42.95 46.79
C ASP A 357 -21.73 43.51 45.35
N HIS A 358 -22.65 44.47 45.20
CA HIS A 358 -22.48 45.84 44.68
C HIS A 358 -22.29 46.15 43.17
N CYS A 359 -23.20 47.03 42.73
CA CYS A 359 -23.03 48.22 41.87
C CYS A 359 -23.46 48.16 40.39
N GLU A 360 -24.71 48.59 40.19
CA GLU A 360 -25.18 49.68 39.30
C GLU A 360 -24.84 49.76 37.79
N ILE A 361 -25.94 49.68 37.02
CA ILE A 361 -26.40 50.61 35.96
C ILE A 361 -25.60 50.68 34.64
N SER A 362 -26.18 50.16 33.55
CA SER A 362 -26.88 50.99 32.54
C SER A 362 -27.42 50.17 31.37
N GLU A 363 -28.62 50.58 30.98
CA GLU A 363 -29.41 50.14 29.83
C GLU A 363 -28.76 50.48 28.49
N THR A 364 -29.08 49.73 27.44
CA THR A 364 -29.71 50.31 26.24
C THR A 364 -30.27 49.20 25.35
N GLU A 365 -31.57 49.32 25.09
CA GLU A 365 -32.34 48.61 24.08
C GLU A 365 -31.86 48.96 22.66
N SER A 366 -32.04 48.06 21.69
CA SER A 366 -32.95 48.35 20.57
C SER A 366 -33.24 47.14 19.67
N HIS A 367 -34.54 46.94 19.49
CA HIS A 367 -35.33 46.46 18.33
C HIS A 367 -34.79 45.39 17.35
N ARG A 368 -35.48 44.24 17.25
CA ARG A 368 -36.70 43.94 16.42
C ARG A 368 -36.43 44.05 14.90
N THR A 369 -36.58 42.94 14.17
CA THR A 369 -37.85 42.55 13.52
C THR A 369 -37.74 41.19 12.82
N ASP A 370 -38.77 40.36 13.05
CA ASP A 370 -39.19 39.21 12.25
C ASP A 370 -39.45 39.54 10.78
N THR A 371 -39.30 38.57 9.88
CA THR A 371 -40.40 38.17 8.98
C THR A 371 -40.23 36.73 8.47
N LYS A 372 -41.33 35.97 8.58
CA LYS A 372 -41.56 34.63 8.03
C LYS A 372 -41.80 34.69 6.52
N GLY A 373 -41.41 33.62 5.80
CA GLY A 373 -41.79 33.41 4.41
C GLY A 373 -41.68 31.95 3.97
N SER A 374 -42.80 31.24 4.02
CA SER A 374 -43.00 29.85 3.56
C SER A 374 -42.88 29.73 2.03
N GLY A 375 -42.26 28.66 1.54
CA GLY A 375 -42.28 28.30 0.12
C GLY A 375 -41.75 26.90 -0.17
N LYS A 376 -42.62 25.88 -0.08
CA LYS A 376 -42.37 24.53 -0.61
C LYS A 376 -42.18 24.60 -2.13
N LEU A 377 -41.00 24.22 -2.63
CA LEU A 377 -40.81 23.84 -4.03
C LEU A 377 -40.09 22.48 -4.09
N LYS A 378 -40.86 21.43 -4.42
CA LYS A 378 -40.30 20.15 -4.84
C LYS A 378 -39.61 20.35 -6.19
N LYS A 379 -38.27 20.33 -6.21
CA LYS A 379 -37.50 20.16 -7.44
C LYS A 379 -36.52 19.02 -7.26
N LYS A 380 -36.82 17.93 -7.95
CA LYS A 380 -36.00 16.74 -8.12
C LYS A 380 -34.81 17.14 -9.00
N ILE A 381 -33.69 17.52 -8.38
CA ILE A 381 -32.42 17.72 -9.07
C ILE A 381 -31.54 16.54 -8.69
N LYS A 382 -31.31 15.69 -9.68
CA LYS A 382 -30.31 14.63 -9.68
C LYS A 382 -28.96 15.33 -9.83
N MET A 383 -28.34 15.77 -8.74
CA MET A 383 -26.94 16.20 -8.75
C MET A 383 -26.08 14.94 -8.66
N GLY A 384 -25.40 14.63 -9.77
CA GLY A 384 -24.27 13.71 -9.73
C GLY A 384 -23.24 14.28 -8.77
N MET A 385 -22.89 13.50 -7.75
CA MET A 385 -21.76 13.80 -6.89
C MET A 385 -20.49 13.63 -7.73
N GLU A 386 -19.89 14.75 -8.09
CA GLU A 386 -18.51 14.80 -8.55
C GLU A 386 -17.59 14.35 -7.39
N ALA A 387 -16.69 13.43 -7.70
CA ALA A 387 -15.68 12.93 -6.79
C ALA A 387 -14.60 13.99 -6.50
N PRO A 388 -14.04 14.05 -5.27
CA PRO A 388 -13.05 15.03 -4.91
C PRO A 388 -11.64 14.54 -5.28
N PHE A 389 -11.17 14.86 -6.49
CA PHE A 389 -9.75 14.75 -6.84
C PHE A 389 -9.28 16.04 -7.52
N ALA A 390 -9.10 17.07 -6.71
CA ALA A 390 -8.58 18.37 -7.14
C ALA A 390 -7.13 18.58 -6.67
N TRP A 391 -6.22 17.61 -6.81
CA TRP A 391 -4.80 17.82 -6.54
C TRP A 391 -3.92 16.96 -7.46
N LEU A 392 -3.62 17.50 -8.65
CA LEU A 392 -2.37 17.31 -9.43
C LEU A 392 -2.53 18.03 -10.79
N ARG A 393 -2.35 19.36 -10.78
CA ARG A 393 -2.00 20.13 -11.98
C ARG A 393 -0.74 20.95 -11.71
N GLY A 394 0.19 20.87 -12.66
CA GLY A 394 1.41 21.68 -12.76
C GLY A 394 2.63 20.90 -12.26
N THR A 395 3.65 20.57 -13.05
CA THR A 395 4.24 21.42 -14.10
C THR A 395 5.02 20.56 -15.11
N ILE A 396 4.92 20.96 -16.37
CA ILE A 396 5.61 20.44 -17.56
C ILE A 396 7.13 20.61 -17.43
N TRP A 397 7.93 19.56 -17.65
CA TRP A 397 9.28 19.67 -18.23
C TRP A 397 9.56 18.50 -19.19
N ALA A 398 9.88 18.87 -20.43
CA ALA A 398 10.19 17.98 -21.53
C ALA A 398 11.54 17.27 -21.33
N HIS A 399 11.58 15.97 -21.61
CA HIS A 399 12.81 15.18 -21.66
C HIS A 399 13.61 15.48 -22.93
N GLY A 400 14.89 15.81 -22.76
CA GLY A 400 15.89 15.65 -23.81
C GLY A 400 16.39 14.20 -23.80
N THR A 401 16.02 13.42 -24.80
CA THR A 401 16.59 12.09 -25.08
C THR A 401 17.96 12.23 -25.74
N GLN A 402 19.00 11.64 -25.15
CA GLN A 402 20.27 11.39 -25.85
C GLN A 402 20.40 9.89 -26.16
N LYS A 403 20.24 9.55 -27.44
CA LYS A 403 20.48 8.20 -27.99
C LYS A 403 21.99 7.98 -28.12
N ASN A 404 22.53 6.94 -27.47
CA ASN A 404 23.86 6.42 -27.80
C ASN A 404 23.76 5.45 -28.98
N LYS A 405 24.40 5.80 -30.10
CA LYS A 405 24.71 4.91 -31.22
C LYS A 405 25.94 4.09 -30.86
N ILE A 406 25.81 2.75 -30.87
CA ILE A 406 26.97 1.86 -30.99
C ILE A 406 27.09 1.49 -32.47
N SER A 407 28.20 1.90 -33.08
CA SER A 407 28.62 1.53 -34.42
C SER A 407 29.50 0.29 -34.33
N SER A 408 29.08 -0.81 -34.96
CA SER A 408 29.97 -1.92 -35.28
C SER A 408 30.87 -1.54 -36.46
N ALA A 409 32.16 -1.84 -36.36
CA ALA A 409 33.08 -1.84 -37.49
C ALA A 409 33.76 -3.21 -37.55
N VAL A 410 33.48 -3.92 -38.64
CA VAL A 410 34.22 -5.09 -39.12
C VAL A 410 34.83 -4.68 -40.44
N ALA A 411 36.16 -4.68 -40.54
CA ALA A 411 36.92 -4.90 -41.77
C ALA A 411 38.44 -4.88 -41.47
N ALA A 412 39.03 -6.06 -41.30
CA ALA A 412 40.29 -6.54 -41.88
C ALA A 412 40.61 -7.91 -41.28
#